data_AF-A0A535GLY2-F1
#
_entry.id   AF-A0A535GLY2-F1
#
_cell.length_a   1.000
_cell.length_b   1.000
_cell.length_c   1.000
_cell.angle_alpha   90.00
_cell.angle_beta   90.00
_cell.angle_gamma   90.00
#
_symmetry.space_group_name_H-M   'P 1'
#
loop_
_entity.id
_entity.type
_entity.pdbx_description
1 polymer ?
#
loop_
_entity_poly.entity_id
_entity_poly.type
_entity_poly.pdbx_seq_one_letter_code
_entity_poly.pdbx_strand_id
1 'polypeptide(L)'
;MSTEAEDFGPSGALLWHGYVDQFEMDPGELAALRQACQVVDELDRVQSLIRKSAPLVTGSVGQLRENPLYAQAREHRKVLIKLLATIKVPSAAPGALTGNVISLAAREAARARWRKAKNGAT
;
A
#
# COMPACT_ATOMS: atom_id res chain seq x y z
N MET A 1 18.46 -15.02 10.71
CA MET A 1 18.82 -14.64 9.33
C MET A 1 18.65 -13.15 9.23
N SER A 2 19.73 -12.46 8.90
CA SER A 2 19.99 -11.06 9.20
C SER A 2 18.94 -10.10 8.66
N THR A 3 18.40 -9.31 9.60
CA THR A 3 17.63 -8.10 9.42
C THR A 3 18.54 -7.06 8.75
N GLU A 4 18.59 -7.02 7.42
CA GLU A 4 18.90 -5.75 6.78
C GLU A 4 17.74 -4.82 7.13
N ALA A 5 18.05 -3.68 7.74
CA ALA A 5 17.04 -2.68 8.08
C ALA A 5 16.42 -2.19 6.77
N GLU A 6 15.30 -2.79 6.39
CA GLU A 6 14.51 -2.37 5.23
C GLU A 6 14.05 -0.93 5.49
N ASP A 7 14.63 0.03 4.77
CA ASP A 7 14.32 1.45 4.89
C ASP A 7 13.02 1.75 4.13
N PHE A 8 11.90 1.39 4.76
CA PHE A 8 10.58 1.78 4.32
C PHE A 8 10.25 3.18 4.82
N GLY A 9 9.52 3.93 3.99
CA GLY A 9 8.82 5.11 4.46
C GLY A 9 7.72 4.76 5.46
N PRO A 10 7.06 5.77 6.05
CA PRO A 10 6.12 5.55 7.13
C PRO A 10 4.98 4.58 6.78
N SER A 11 4.42 4.69 5.57
CA SER A 11 3.30 3.84 5.15
C SER A 11 3.76 2.43 4.80
N GLY A 12 4.93 2.29 4.20
CA GLY A 12 5.56 0.99 3.94
C GLY A 12 5.87 0.26 5.23
N ALA A 13 6.47 0.92 6.22
CA ALA A 13 6.76 0.33 7.52
C ALA A 13 5.49 -0.13 8.24
N LEU A 14 4.41 0.66 8.18
CA LEU A 14 3.12 0.29 8.76
C LEU A 14 2.49 -0.92 8.06
N LEU A 15 2.59 -0.99 6.73
CA LEU A 15 2.12 -2.13 5.96
C LEU A 15 2.92 -3.40 6.32
N TRP A 16 4.25 -3.28 6.38
CA TRP A 16 5.18 -4.35 6.74
C TRP A 16 4.80 -4.98 8.09
N HIS A 17 4.80 -4.19 9.16
CA HIS A 17 4.41 -4.62 10.51
C HIS A 17 2.94 -5.07 10.59
N GLY A 18 2.08 -4.55 9.71
CA GLY A 18 0.71 -5.03 9.57
C GLY A 18 0.62 -6.51 9.19
N TYR A 19 1.58 -7.03 8.43
CA TYR A 19 1.59 -8.42 7.97
C TYR A 19 2.54 -9.30 8.78
N VAL A 20 3.82 -8.91 8.91
CA VAL A 20 4.84 -9.79 9.50
C VAL A 20 4.63 -10.05 10.99
N ASP A 21 3.95 -9.14 11.70
CA ASP A 21 3.64 -9.32 13.12
C ASP A 21 2.44 -10.29 13.34
N GLN A 22 1.67 -10.59 12.29
CA GLN A 22 0.39 -11.31 12.39
C GLN A 22 0.36 -12.64 11.64
N PHE A 23 1.21 -12.80 10.62
CA PHE A 23 1.17 -13.95 9.74
C PHE A 23 2.56 -14.53 9.56
N GLU A 24 2.66 -15.86 9.59
CA GLU A 24 3.81 -16.56 9.03
C GLU A 24 3.72 -16.48 7.51
N MET A 25 4.76 -15.96 6.87
CA MET A 25 4.79 -15.68 5.44
C MET A 25 5.88 -16.49 4.76
N ASP A 26 5.59 -17.01 3.58
CA ASP A 26 6.62 -17.67 2.77
C ASP A 26 7.56 -16.65 2.10
N PRO A 27 8.74 -17.07 1.59
CA PRO A 27 9.69 -16.15 0.97
C PRO A 27 9.15 -15.36 -0.22
N GLY A 28 8.24 -15.94 -1.01
CA GLY A 28 7.59 -15.28 -2.14
C GLY A 28 6.59 -14.21 -1.69
N GLU A 29 5.83 -14.50 -0.64
CA GLU A 29 4.93 -13.53 0.00
C GLU A 29 5.70 -12.38 0.64
N LEU A 30 6.81 -12.65 1.33
CA LEU A 30 7.69 -11.62 1.88
C LEU A 30 8.29 -10.74 0.76
N ALA A 31 8.72 -11.33 -0.36
CA ALA A 31 9.19 -10.57 -1.51
C ALA A 31 8.10 -9.65 -2.08
N ALA A 32 6.87 -10.16 -2.24
CA ALA A 32 5.73 -9.36 -2.68
C ALA A 32 5.37 -8.25 -1.70
N LEU A 33 5.42 -8.51 -0.39
CA LEU A 33 5.15 -7.54 0.66
C LEU A 33 6.18 -6.40 0.65
N ARG A 34 7.48 -6.70 0.51
CA ARG A 34 8.53 -5.67 0.40
C ARG A 34 8.25 -4.70 -0.76
N GLN A 35 7.93 -5.26 -1.93
CA GLN A 35 7.57 -4.45 -3.10
C GLN A 35 6.31 -3.62 -2.84
N ALA A 36 5.31 -4.18 -2.16
CA ALA A 36 4.10 -3.46 -1.80
C ALA A 36 4.38 -2.28 -0.84
N CYS A 37 5.32 -2.44 0.10
CA CYS A 37 5.74 -1.39 1.01
C CYS A 37 6.40 -0.23 0.26
N GLN A 38 7.31 -0.52 -0.66
CA GLN A 38 7.95 0.52 -1.50
C GLN A 38 6.91 1.25 -2.37
N VAL A 39 6.00 0.53 -3.00
CA VAL A 39 4.96 1.11 -3.85
C VAL A 39 4.00 2.02 -3.06
N VAL A 40 3.69 1.68 -1.80
CA VAL A 40 2.81 2.53 -0.98
C VAL A 40 3.50 3.84 -0.59
N ASP A 41 4.80 3.81 -0.27
CA ASP A 41 5.58 5.03 0.03
C ASP A 41 5.74 5.93 -1.21
N GLU A 42 6.00 5.33 -2.37
CA GLU A 42 6.01 6.05 -3.66
C GLU A 42 4.64 6.69 -3.96
N LEU A 43 3.56 5.94 -3.71
CA LEU A 43 2.20 6.45 -3.91
C LEU A 43 1.91 7.63 -2.98
N ASP A 44 2.38 7.61 -1.73
CA ASP A 44 2.24 8.75 -0.81
C ASP A 44 3.00 9.97 -1.30
N ARG A 45 4.21 9.79 -1.84
CA ARG A 45 4.97 10.87 -2.47
C ARG A 45 4.21 11.45 -3.66
N VAL A 46 3.72 10.62 -4.57
CA VAL A 46 2.93 11.06 -5.74
C VAL A 46 1.65 11.78 -5.30
N GLN A 47 0.94 11.26 -4.30
CA GLN A 47 -0.26 11.91 -3.79
C GLN A 47 0.03 13.26 -3.13
N SER A 48 1.18 13.40 -2.45
CA SER A 48 1.61 14.69 -1.91
C SER A 48 1.85 15.73 -3.01
N LEU A 49 2.40 15.30 -4.15
CA LEU A 49 2.60 16.16 -5.32
C LEU A 49 1.27 16.52 -5.97
N ILE A 50 0.36 15.55 -6.12
CA ILE A 50 -1.00 15.79 -6.63
C ILE A 50 -1.70 16.90 -5.82
N ARG A 51 -1.67 16.81 -4.48
CA ARG A 51 -2.29 17.80 -3.58
C ARG A 51 -1.74 19.22 -3.76
N LYS A 52 -0.48 19.36 -4.20
CA LYS A 52 0.20 20.65 -4.43
C LYS A 52 0.10 21.12 -5.88
N SER A 53 -0.57 20.36 -6.76
CA SER A 53 -0.58 20.60 -8.20
C SER A 53 -1.98 20.90 -8.72
N ALA A 54 -2.06 21.58 -9.86
CA ALA A 54 -3.32 21.78 -10.56
C ALA A 54 -3.77 20.48 -11.26
N PRO A 55 -5.09 20.22 -11.37
CA PRO A 55 -5.62 19.07 -12.10
C PRO A 55 -5.27 19.07 -13.59
N LEU A 56 -5.11 20.27 -14.16
CA LEU A 56 -4.70 20.48 -15.54
C LEU A 56 -3.34 21.18 -15.59
N VAL A 57 -2.50 20.76 -16.53
CA VAL A 57 -1.19 21.36 -16.80
C VAL A 57 -1.09 21.74 -18.27
N THR A 58 -0.30 22.78 -18.55
CA THR A 58 -0.03 23.19 -19.92
C THR A 58 0.98 22.24 -20.56
N GLY A 59 0.59 21.65 -21.68
CA GLY A 59 1.46 20.82 -22.50
C GLY A 59 2.49 21.65 -23.28
N SER A 60 3.46 20.95 -23.88
CA SER A 60 4.57 21.57 -24.62
C SER A 60 4.13 22.55 -25.74
N VAL A 61 2.96 22.34 -26.36
CA VAL A 61 2.42 23.21 -27.41
C VAL A 61 1.24 24.07 -26.94
N GLY A 62 1.16 24.34 -25.63
CA GLY A 62 0.23 25.31 -25.04
C GLY A 62 -1.17 24.79 -24.74
N GLN A 63 -1.49 23.53 -25.07
CA GLN A 63 -2.81 22.95 -24.77
C GLN A 63 -2.91 22.51 -23.30
N LEU A 64 -4.09 22.66 -22.70
CA LEU A 64 -4.37 22.09 -21.38
C LEU A 64 -4.52 20.57 -21.48
N ARG A 65 -3.88 19.84 -20.58
CA ARG A 65 -3.96 18.38 -20.44
C ARG A 65 -4.12 17.98 -18.99
N GLU A 66 -4.68 16.80 -18.76
CA GLU A 66 -4.68 16.20 -17.44
C GLU A 66 -3.25 16.09 -16.89
N ASN A 67 -3.10 16.41 -15.61
CA ASN A 67 -1.81 16.30 -14.95
C ASN A 67 -1.35 14.82 -14.90
N PRO A 68 -0.16 14.49 -15.43
CA PRO A 68 0.31 13.11 -15.55
C PRO A 68 0.46 12.40 -14.19
N LEU A 69 0.58 13.14 -13.09
CA LEU A 69 0.64 12.58 -11.74
C LEU A 69 -0.59 11.73 -11.40
N TYR A 70 -1.78 12.08 -11.92
CA TYR A 70 -2.98 11.28 -11.69
C TYR A 70 -2.91 9.92 -12.38
N ALA A 71 -2.34 9.85 -13.58
CA ALA A 71 -2.11 8.59 -14.27
C ALA A 71 -1.07 7.75 -13.51
N GLN A 72 0.03 8.36 -13.07
CA GLN A 72 1.06 7.69 -12.27
C GLN A 72 0.47 7.09 -10.98
N ALA A 73 -0.34 7.86 -10.25
CA ALA A 73 -1.02 7.37 -9.04
C ALA A 73 -1.96 6.19 -9.32
N ARG A 74 -2.63 6.15 -10.49
CA ARG A 74 -3.46 5.01 -10.90
C ARG A 74 -2.60 3.76 -11.13
N GLU A 75 -1.43 3.89 -11.75
CA GLU A 75 -0.54 2.75 -11.99
C GLU A 75 0.04 2.18 -10.69
N HIS A 76 0.52 3.01 -9.76
CA HIS A 76 0.96 2.53 -8.45
C HIS A 76 -0.15 1.78 -7.71
N ARG A 77 -1.40 2.27 -7.75
CA ARG A 77 -2.55 1.57 -7.15
C ARG A 77 -2.80 0.20 -7.79
N LYS A 78 -2.69 0.09 -9.12
CA LYS A 78 -2.86 -1.19 -9.82
C LYS A 78 -1.77 -2.19 -9.41
N VAL A 79 -0.51 -1.75 -9.35
CA VAL A 79 0.61 -2.58 -8.92
C VAL A 79 0.41 -3.03 -7.47
N LEU A 80 0.06 -2.11 -6.58
CA LEU A 80 -0.20 -2.41 -5.17
C LEU A 80 -1.31 -3.47 -5.02
N ILE A 81 -2.43 -3.33 -5.73
CA ILE A 81 -3.52 -4.31 -5.69
C ILE A 81 -3.03 -5.70 -6.16
N LYS A 82 -2.23 -5.75 -7.22
CA LYS A 82 -1.68 -7.01 -7.74
C LYS A 82 -0.74 -7.68 -6.72
N LEU A 83 0.17 -6.92 -6.12
CA LEU A 83 1.11 -7.43 -5.11
C LEU A 83 0.38 -7.91 -3.85
N LEU A 84 -0.60 -7.16 -3.37
CA LEU A 84 -1.38 -7.58 -2.20
C LEU A 84 -2.26 -8.81 -2.50
N ALA A 85 -2.71 -8.98 -3.74
CA ALA A 85 -3.47 -10.15 -4.15
C ALA A 85 -2.63 -11.44 -4.21
N THR A 86 -1.29 -11.35 -4.31
CA THR A 86 -0.43 -12.55 -4.26
C THR A 86 -0.20 -13.07 -2.85
N ILE A 87 -0.40 -12.23 -1.82
CA ILE A 87 -0.23 -12.60 -0.41
C ILE A 87 -1.50 -13.32 0.05
N LYS A 88 -1.37 -14.57 0.51
CA LYS A 88 -2.50 -15.39 0.92
C LYS A 88 -2.73 -15.25 2.42
N VAL A 89 -3.63 -14.34 2.80
CA VAL A 89 -4.01 -14.21 4.21
C VAL A 89 -5.09 -15.25 4.56
N PRO A 90 -4.93 -16.04 5.63
CA PRO A 90 -6.00 -16.92 6.10
C PRO A 90 -7.26 -16.10 6.43
N SER A 91 -8.37 -16.41 5.74
CA SER A 91 -9.68 -15.85 6.11
C SER A 91 -10.15 -16.53 7.40
N ALA A 92 -10.49 -15.74 8.42
CA ALA A 92 -10.96 -16.28 9.71
C ALA A 92 -12.42 -16.81 9.68
N ALA A 93 -13.03 -16.95 8.50
CA ALA A 93 -14.38 -17.51 8.35
C ALA A 93 -14.32 -18.96 7.84
N PRO A 94 -14.84 -19.96 8.59
CA PRO A 94 -14.91 -21.33 8.10
C PRO A 94 -15.82 -21.42 6.86
N GLY A 95 -15.28 -21.93 5.75
CA GLY A 95 -16.00 -22.11 4.47
C GLY A 95 -15.81 -20.99 3.43
N ALA A 96 -15.00 -19.98 3.71
CA ALA A 96 -14.64 -18.98 2.70
C ALA A 96 -13.63 -19.59 1.70
N LEU A 97 -14.00 -19.57 0.40
CA LEU A 97 -13.07 -19.80 -0.71
C LEU A 97 -11.79 -18.98 -0.47
N THR A 98 -10.63 -19.64 -0.56
CA THR A 98 -9.30 -19.05 -0.43
C THR A 98 -9.16 -17.80 -1.29
N GLY A 99 -9.37 -16.65 -0.66
CA GLY A 99 -9.31 -15.31 -1.24
C GLY A 99 -9.31 -14.32 -0.09
N ASN A 100 -8.61 -13.20 -0.27
CA ASN A 100 -8.35 -12.14 0.72
C ASN A 100 -9.64 -11.54 1.35
N VAL A 101 -10.30 -12.30 2.21
CA VAL A 101 -11.43 -11.86 3.02
C VAL A 101 -10.95 -11.84 4.45
N ILE A 102 -10.29 -10.74 4.81
CA ILE A 102 -9.99 -10.44 6.22
C ILE A 102 -11.34 -10.33 6.94
N SER A 103 -11.53 -11.09 8.03
CA SER A 103 -12.77 -11.07 8.81
C SER A 103 -13.12 -9.67 9.32
N LEU A 104 -14.40 -9.40 9.62
CA LEU A 104 -14.84 -8.08 10.09
C LEU A 104 -14.03 -7.58 11.30
N ALA A 105 -13.77 -8.46 12.27
CA ALA A 105 -12.97 -8.16 13.46
C ALA A 105 -11.52 -7.81 13.10
N ALA A 106 -10.90 -8.57 12.19
CA ALA A 106 -9.56 -8.27 11.71
C ALA A 106 -9.52 -6.97 10.87
N ARG A 107 -10.61 -6.63 10.15
CA ARG A 107 -10.75 -5.33 9.46
C ARG A 107 -10.89 -4.17 10.42
N GLU A 108 -11.62 -4.32 11.52
CA GLU A 108 -11.76 -3.29 12.55
C GLU A 108 -10.44 -3.06 13.29
N ALA A 109 -9.76 -4.15 13.68
CA ALA A 109 -8.45 -4.09 14.30
C ALA A 109 -7.42 -3.44 13.36
N ALA A 110 -7.40 -3.83 12.08
CA ALA A 110 -6.56 -3.19 11.07
C ALA A 110 -6.89 -1.69 10.96
N ARG A 111 -8.16 -1.31 10.73
CA ARG A 111 -8.57 0.10 10.63
C ARG A 111 -8.16 0.93 11.84
N ALA A 112 -8.30 0.38 13.05
CA ALA A 112 -7.88 1.05 14.27
C ALA A 112 -6.36 1.30 14.29
N ARG A 113 -5.54 0.32 13.87
CA ARG A 113 -4.08 0.45 13.75
C ARG A 113 -3.69 1.53 12.74
N TRP A 114 -4.24 1.47 11.53
CA TRP A 114 -4.00 2.44 10.47
C TRP A 114 -4.40 3.87 10.89
N ARG A 115 -5.51 4.02 11.63
CA ARG A 115 -5.96 5.31 12.16
C ARG A 115 -5.03 5.84 13.25
N LYS A 116 -4.62 5.00 14.21
CA LYS A 116 -3.70 5.39 15.29
C LYS A 116 -2.35 5.83 14.72
N ALA A 117 -1.83 5.09 13.75
CA ALA A 117 -0.56 5.39 13.10
C ALA A 117 -0.58 6.71 12.32
N LYS A 118 -1.64 6.96 11.54
CA LYS A 118 -1.81 8.23 10.81
C LYS A 118 -1.90 9.45 11.74
N ASN A 119 -2.42 9.27 12.95
CA ASN A 119 -2.57 10.34 13.94
C ASN A 119 -1.32 10.55 14.81
N GLY A 120 -0.34 9.63 14.78
CA GLY A 120 0.90 9.71 15.56
C GLY A 120 2.08 10.32 14.81
N ALA A 121 1.96 10.57 13.50
CA ALA A 121 2.99 11.17 12.66
C ALA A 121 2.85 12.71 12.56
N THR A 122 2.50 13.37 13.66
CA THR A 122 2.39 14.83 13.79
C THR A 122 3.53 15.39 14.62
#